data_AF-A0AA37M1X5-F1
#
_entry.id   AF-A0AA37M1X5-F1
#
_cell.length_a   1.000
_cell.length_b   1.000
_cell.length_c   1.000
_cell.angle_alpha   90.00
_cell.angle_beta   90.00
_cell.angle_gamma   90.00
#
_symmetry.space_group_name_H-M   'P 1'
#
loop_
_entity.id
_entity.type
_entity.pdbx_description
1 polymer ?
#
loop_
_entity_poly.entity_id
_entity_poly.type
_entity_poly.pdbx_seq_one_letter_code
_entity_poly.pdbx_strand_id
1 'polypeptide(L)'
;MMGHAGRSFVALASERMRRIVVPAALRKPVRAEPIVLRPPIDESHDHRICGPIDRVGGIVQLIRCPQDHLSGISIQFGIHCRPQEIPLVVELFAIDEAQFGSPAWPDLGTDALASSTILPGDLIDAEYHHVYFQNFPDSKDRLFALRVTSPEIGDHESPTIFVSRGADRIAGHGGLHTRDGLFVSHGLKANLIFGSPEPRASAPPGLLYSPLTSCNMNCTHCISRHSRKRAVRMSSAIKDEIKSLVSAGKISWMFTDYSGDLLFADHKKPGELDYVTGLGIAVHIDTNGAYLTDERIDKIMASKVDAVSISIDAATDETYQTIRIGAPHLDTIFDAAARLVDARARHGRERTLAISVGFTLMMSNIHELPLFVERAARAGVDSIGCRHLEVYHAPMQAESLIHAPERFNAMRREALALAATLGVRLNIGEEFRDRPGRGSPQPCLLPWDTATVLANGDVMACCVPGAKIGSLTEDTLEGIWTGERYRRLRTRINSNDPPALCRSCQFRNAVNRYGTHNSLNRDGIPTATFDDDL
;
A
#
# COMPACT_ATOMS: atom_id res chain seq x y z
N MET A 1 -41.85 -42.80 -3.89
CA MET A 1 -42.67 -41.72 -4.47
C MET A 1 -42.18 -40.42 -3.82
N MET A 2 -41.37 -39.60 -4.52
CA MET A 2 -41.81 -38.38 -5.25
C MET A 2 -42.50 -37.36 -4.30
N GLY A 3 -42.15 -36.08 -4.19
CA GLY A 3 -41.16 -35.21 -4.85
C GLY A 3 -41.41 -33.73 -4.42
N HIS A 4 -40.40 -32.87 -4.64
CA HIS A 4 -40.36 -31.41 -5.01
C HIS A 4 -41.40 -30.41 -4.40
N ALA A 5 -41.18 -29.11 -4.19
CA ALA A 5 -40.11 -28.11 -4.32
C ALA A 5 -40.66 -26.80 -3.67
N GLY A 6 -39.89 -26.00 -2.92
CA GLY A 6 -39.33 -24.71 -3.38
C GLY A 6 -40.33 -23.53 -3.47
N ARG A 7 -40.22 -22.50 -2.59
CA ARG A 7 -40.24 -21.05 -2.93
C ARG A 7 -40.27 -20.09 -1.71
N SER A 8 -39.32 -19.14 -1.76
CA SER A 8 -39.40 -17.70 -1.45
C SER A 8 -39.56 -17.20 0.00
N PHE A 9 -38.43 -16.71 0.52
CA PHE A 9 -38.29 -15.93 1.76
C PHE A 9 -38.08 -14.41 1.43
N VAL A 10 -38.85 -13.86 0.48
CA VAL A 10 -38.72 -12.45 0.01
C VAL A 10 -39.81 -11.51 0.56
N ALA A 11 -40.69 -11.97 1.46
CA ALA A 11 -41.95 -11.26 1.72
C ALA A 11 -42.02 -10.37 2.98
N LEU A 12 -40.91 -10.03 3.67
CA LEU A 12 -41.01 -9.37 4.99
C LEU A 12 -40.16 -8.11 5.22
N ALA A 13 -39.81 -7.37 4.17
CA ALA A 13 -39.09 -6.09 4.31
C ALA A 13 -39.63 -4.92 3.47
N SER A 14 -40.91 -4.95 3.02
CA SER A 14 -41.47 -3.91 2.14
C SER A 14 -42.46 -2.92 2.77
N GLU A 15 -42.66 -2.88 4.09
CA GLU A 15 -43.79 -2.12 4.66
C GLU A 15 -43.46 -0.87 5.49
N ARG A 16 -42.22 -0.38 5.51
CA ARG A 16 -41.89 0.89 6.18
C ARG A 16 -40.85 1.74 5.45
N MET A 17 -41.21 2.31 4.31
CA MET A 17 -40.68 3.63 3.92
C MET A 17 -41.79 4.44 3.26
N ARG A 18 -42.19 5.50 3.98
CA ARG A 18 -43.25 6.43 3.60
C ARG A 18 -42.83 7.21 2.36
N ARG A 19 -43.80 7.39 1.45
CA ARG A 19 -43.79 8.27 0.27
C ARG A 19 -43.14 9.63 0.56
N ILE A 20 -42.05 9.93 -0.12
CA ILE A 20 -41.67 11.32 -0.40
C ILE A 20 -42.41 11.71 -1.67
N VAL A 21 -43.40 12.59 -1.52
CA VAL A 21 -44.12 13.19 -2.64
C VAL A 21 -43.23 14.26 -3.25
N VAL A 22 -42.69 14.01 -4.44
CA VAL A 22 -41.98 15.03 -5.24
C VAL A 22 -43.02 16.04 -5.74
N PRO A 23 -42.84 17.36 -5.54
CA PRO A 23 -43.79 18.36 -6.02
C PRO A 23 -43.92 18.34 -7.56
N ALA A 24 -45.14 18.48 -8.07
CA ALA A 24 -45.47 18.43 -9.50
C ALA A 24 -44.82 19.54 -10.36
N ALA A 25 -44.05 20.46 -9.77
CA ALA A 25 -43.37 21.55 -10.46
C ALA A 25 -42.05 21.17 -11.18
N LEU A 26 -41.53 19.95 -10.99
CA LEU A 26 -40.28 19.47 -11.61
C LEU A 26 -40.46 18.74 -12.96
N ARG A 27 -41.65 18.77 -13.57
CA ARG A 27 -41.94 18.19 -14.89
C ARG A 27 -41.92 19.22 -16.02
N LYS A 28 -40.90 20.08 -16.09
CA LYS A 28 -40.69 20.88 -17.31
C LYS A 28 -39.57 20.26 -18.14
N PRO A 29 -39.82 19.93 -19.42
CA PRO A 29 -38.72 19.58 -20.33
C PRO A 29 -37.84 20.82 -20.47
N VAL A 30 -36.60 20.72 -20.02
CA VAL A 30 -35.58 21.74 -20.30
C VAL A 30 -35.38 21.72 -21.80
N ARG A 31 -35.67 22.84 -22.47
CA ARG A 31 -35.31 23.01 -23.88
C ARG A 31 -33.80 22.92 -23.97
N ALA A 32 -33.32 21.96 -24.76
CA ALA A 32 -31.91 21.86 -25.12
C ALA A 32 -31.49 23.17 -25.81
N GLU A 33 -30.67 23.98 -25.13
CA GLU A 33 -29.89 24.99 -25.83
C GLU A 33 -28.83 24.30 -26.69
N PRO A 34 -28.50 24.82 -27.88
CA PRO A 34 -27.49 24.25 -28.73
C PRO A 34 -26.13 24.33 -28.02
N ILE A 35 -25.59 23.16 -27.68
CA ILE A 35 -24.25 23.00 -27.14
C ILE A 35 -23.25 23.54 -28.17
N VAL A 36 -22.43 24.50 -27.76
CA VAL A 36 -21.28 24.94 -28.56
C VAL A 36 -20.33 23.75 -28.72
N LEU A 37 -20.29 23.19 -29.93
CA LEU A 37 -19.34 22.14 -30.31
C LEU A 37 -17.92 22.68 -30.19
N ARG A 38 -17.15 22.18 -29.22
CA ARG A 38 -15.69 22.31 -29.25
C ARG A 38 -15.14 21.36 -30.32
N PRO A 39 -14.06 21.73 -31.03
CA PRO A 39 -13.52 20.93 -32.13
C PRO A 39 -13.11 19.52 -31.66
N PRO A 40 -13.05 18.53 -32.58
CA PRO A 40 -12.69 17.16 -32.26
C PRO A 40 -11.29 17.06 -31.66
N ILE A 41 -11.15 16.10 -30.74
CA ILE A 41 -9.96 15.80 -29.95
C ILE A 41 -8.79 15.45 -30.89
N ASP A 42 -7.76 16.30 -30.94
CA ASP A 42 -6.46 16.07 -31.58
C ASP A 42 -5.95 14.66 -31.21
N GLU A 43 -5.61 13.81 -32.17
CA GLU A 43 -5.36 12.37 -31.99
C GLU A 43 -3.98 11.98 -31.41
N SER A 44 -3.19 12.96 -30.98
CA SER A 44 -1.74 12.77 -30.75
C SER A 44 -1.27 12.62 -29.28
N HIS A 45 -2.14 12.72 -28.26
CA HIS A 45 -1.74 12.77 -26.84
C HIS A 45 -2.72 12.07 -25.86
N ASP A 46 -2.33 11.85 -24.59
CA ASP A 46 -3.20 11.38 -23.50
C ASP A 46 -4.38 12.38 -23.35
N HIS A 47 -5.63 11.96 -23.60
CA HIS A 47 -6.76 12.90 -23.71
C HIS A 47 -7.48 13.10 -22.37
N ARG A 48 -7.72 14.36 -22.02
CA ARG A 48 -8.67 14.75 -20.96
C ARG A 48 -10.05 14.85 -21.60
N ILE A 49 -11.03 14.06 -21.16
CA ILE A 49 -12.42 14.35 -21.54
C ILE A 49 -12.87 15.54 -20.69
N CYS A 50 -13.01 16.69 -21.33
CA CYS A 50 -13.73 17.85 -20.79
C CYS A 50 -15.15 17.84 -21.36
N GLY A 51 -16.10 17.25 -20.63
CA GLY A 51 -17.53 17.30 -20.90
C GLY A 51 -18.30 17.19 -19.58
N PRO A 52 -19.56 17.66 -19.51
CA PRO A 52 -20.31 17.62 -18.26
C PRO A 52 -20.64 16.18 -17.88
N ILE A 53 -19.90 15.64 -16.91
CA ILE A 53 -20.33 14.46 -16.15
C ILE A 53 -21.39 14.98 -15.19
N ASP A 54 -22.66 14.90 -15.58
CA ASP A 54 -23.81 15.27 -14.75
C ASP A 54 -24.77 14.07 -14.59
N ARG A 55 -25.95 14.26 -13.97
CA ARG A 55 -26.95 13.19 -13.79
C ARG A 55 -27.50 12.62 -15.11
N VAL A 56 -27.40 13.38 -16.19
CA VAL A 56 -27.96 13.08 -17.52
C VAL A 56 -26.85 12.69 -18.53
N GLY A 57 -25.61 13.12 -18.31
CA GLY A 57 -24.47 13.05 -19.23
C GLY A 57 -23.21 12.40 -18.64
N GLY A 58 -23.35 11.40 -17.77
CA GLY A 58 -22.23 10.63 -17.24
C GLY A 58 -21.43 9.86 -18.29
N ILE A 59 -20.48 9.05 -17.85
CA ILE A 59 -19.70 8.14 -18.70
C ILE A 59 -20.02 6.70 -18.32
N VAL A 60 -20.16 5.82 -19.31
CA VAL A 60 -20.30 4.37 -19.10
C VAL A 60 -19.19 3.63 -19.83
N GLN A 61 -18.34 2.96 -19.08
CA GLN A 61 -17.28 2.11 -19.59
C GLN A 61 -17.72 0.65 -19.53
N LEU A 62 -17.84 0.02 -20.69
CA LEU A 62 -18.14 -1.42 -20.80
C LEU A 62 -16.85 -2.22 -20.65
N ILE A 63 -16.89 -3.26 -19.82
CA ILE A 63 -15.72 -4.03 -19.39
C ILE A 63 -16.06 -5.52 -19.43
N ARG A 64 -15.27 -6.31 -20.16
CA ARG A 64 -15.24 -7.77 -20.02
C ARG A 64 -14.15 -8.12 -19.02
N CYS A 65 -14.54 -8.57 -17.83
CA CYS A 65 -13.60 -8.75 -16.74
C CYS A 65 -12.56 -9.83 -17.08
N PRO A 66 -11.24 -9.55 -17.03
CA PRO A 66 -10.21 -10.48 -17.47
C PRO A 66 -9.92 -11.58 -16.44
N GLN A 67 -10.31 -11.38 -15.19
CA GLN A 67 -9.98 -12.26 -14.07
C GLN A 67 -11.17 -12.38 -13.13
N ASP A 68 -11.10 -13.36 -12.23
CA ASP A 68 -12.10 -13.57 -11.20
C ASP A 68 -11.83 -12.71 -9.95
N HIS A 69 -12.81 -12.60 -9.06
CA HIS A 69 -12.78 -11.87 -7.80
C HIS A 69 -12.59 -10.36 -7.95
N LEU A 70 -13.26 -9.74 -8.92
CA LEU A 70 -13.32 -8.28 -9.06
C LEU A 70 -13.79 -7.67 -7.73
N SER A 71 -12.96 -6.79 -7.17
CA SER A 71 -13.18 -6.23 -5.83
C SER A 71 -13.03 -4.71 -5.77
N GLY A 72 -12.58 -4.09 -6.85
CA GLY A 72 -12.48 -2.64 -6.95
C GLY A 72 -11.95 -2.18 -8.29
N ILE A 73 -11.91 -0.86 -8.45
CA ILE A 73 -11.40 -0.20 -9.64
C ILE A 73 -10.60 1.03 -9.19
N SER A 74 -9.42 1.21 -9.78
CA SER A 74 -8.56 2.37 -9.57
C SER A 74 -8.66 3.27 -10.79
N ILE A 75 -9.25 4.47 -10.66
CA ILE A 75 -9.55 5.35 -11.80
C ILE A 75 -8.76 6.66 -11.65
N GLN A 76 -8.13 7.14 -12.71
CA GLN A 76 -7.45 8.43 -12.69
C GLN A 76 -8.44 9.56 -12.97
N PHE A 77 -8.52 10.53 -12.06
CA PHE A 77 -9.38 11.72 -12.17
C PHE A 77 -8.55 13.00 -12.14
N GLY A 78 -9.10 14.09 -12.69
CA GLY A 78 -8.46 15.40 -12.75
C GLY A 78 -9.38 16.53 -12.29
N ILE A 79 -8.77 17.58 -11.74
CA ILE A 79 -9.41 18.79 -11.24
C ILE A 79 -9.04 19.94 -12.19
N HIS A 80 -9.98 20.38 -13.02
CA HIS A 80 -9.70 21.43 -14.01
C HIS A 80 -9.93 22.85 -13.48
N CYS A 81 -10.76 23.05 -12.46
CA CYS A 81 -11.07 24.37 -11.86
C CYS A 81 -11.11 24.27 -10.32
N ARG A 82 -11.10 25.41 -9.60
CA ARG A 82 -10.96 25.59 -8.13
C ARG A 82 -11.96 24.74 -7.27
N PRO A 83 -11.75 24.59 -5.94
CA PRO A 83 -11.93 23.31 -5.28
C PRO A 83 -13.39 22.91 -4.99
N GLN A 84 -13.82 21.84 -5.64
CA GLN A 84 -14.44 20.65 -5.03
C GLN A 84 -15.67 20.89 -4.14
N GLU A 85 -16.85 21.05 -4.73
CA GLU A 85 -18.12 20.88 -4.00
C GLU A 85 -18.99 19.72 -4.52
N ILE A 86 -18.65 19.11 -5.65
CA ILE A 86 -19.52 18.12 -6.28
C ILE A 86 -18.95 16.69 -6.20
N PRO A 87 -19.67 15.74 -5.57
CA PRO A 87 -19.19 14.36 -5.44
C PRO A 87 -19.26 13.61 -6.76
N LEU A 88 -18.36 12.64 -6.93
CA LEU A 88 -18.43 11.66 -8.02
C LEU A 88 -19.08 10.38 -7.51
N VAL A 89 -19.96 9.80 -8.32
CA VAL A 89 -20.59 8.52 -8.03
C VAL A 89 -20.11 7.50 -9.06
N VAL A 90 -19.50 6.43 -8.57
CA VAL A 90 -18.99 5.31 -9.36
C VAL A 90 -19.86 4.10 -9.07
N GLU A 91 -20.48 3.55 -10.11
CA GLU A 91 -21.41 2.43 -10.03
C GLU A 91 -21.00 1.32 -10.97
N LEU A 92 -21.19 0.07 -10.52
CA LEU A 92 -20.92 -1.12 -11.29
C LEU A 92 -22.22 -1.88 -11.54
N PHE A 93 -22.48 -2.21 -12.79
CA PHE A 93 -23.64 -2.99 -13.23
C PHE A 93 -23.17 -4.26 -13.91
N ALA A 94 -23.88 -5.38 -13.72
CA ALA A 94 -23.80 -6.50 -14.66
C ALA A 94 -24.66 -6.17 -15.87
N ILE A 95 -24.18 -6.54 -17.05
CA ILE A 95 -24.87 -6.28 -18.31
C ILE A 95 -24.87 -7.54 -19.19
N ASP A 96 -25.77 -7.58 -20.16
CA ASP A 96 -25.87 -8.66 -21.13
C ASP A 96 -24.96 -8.40 -22.35
N GLU A 97 -24.64 -9.47 -23.11
CA GLU A 97 -23.78 -9.37 -24.29
C GLU A 97 -24.31 -8.41 -25.36
N ALA A 98 -25.64 -8.29 -25.49
CA ALA A 98 -26.26 -7.38 -26.46
C ALA A 98 -25.97 -5.90 -26.19
N GLN A 99 -25.61 -5.53 -24.96
CA GLN A 99 -25.25 -4.16 -24.58
C GLN A 99 -23.75 -3.89 -24.81
N PHE A 100 -22.92 -4.92 -24.96
CA PHE A 100 -21.48 -4.79 -25.14
C PHE A 100 -21.10 -4.37 -26.56
N GLY A 101 -20.51 -3.18 -26.72
CA GLY A 101 -20.13 -2.64 -28.04
C GLY A 101 -21.30 -2.17 -28.90
N SER A 102 -22.53 -2.14 -28.36
CA SER A 102 -23.69 -1.54 -29.02
C SER A 102 -23.49 -0.03 -29.17
N PRO A 103 -23.83 0.59 -30.31
CA PRO A 103 -23.74 2.04 -30.48
C PRO A 103 -24.81 2.80 -29.66
N ALA A 104 -25.85 2.11 -29.18
CA ALA A 104 -26.89 2.71 -28.36
C ALA A 104 -26.39 2.96 -26.92
N TRP A 105 -26.86 4.05 -26.31
CA TRP A 105 -26.59 4.30 -24.89
C TRP A 105 -27.10 3.12 -24.03
N PRO A 106 -26.26 2.51 -23.17
CA PRO A 106 -26.64 1.33 -22.44
C PRO A 106 -27.71 1.66 -21.39
N ASP A 107 -28.80 0.91 -21.40
CA ASP A 107 -29.82 0.95 -20.34
C ASP A 107 -29.36 0.06 -19.17
N LEU A 108 -28.81 0.69 -18.13
CA LEU A 108 -28.27 0.00 -16.97
C LEU A 108 -29.31 -0.26 -15.87
N GLY A 109 -30.54 0.23 -16.04
CA GLY A 109 -31.54 0.24 -14.98
C GLY A 109 -31.12 1.08 -13.75
N THR A 110 -31.71 0.78 -12.60
CA THR A 110 -31.50 1.52 -11.34
C THR A 110 -30.67 0.77 -10.30
N ASP A 111 -30.53 -0.54 -10.44
CA ASP A 111 -30.01 -1.42 -9.39
C ASP A 111 -28.55 -1.77 -9.67
N ALA A 112 -27.63 -0.88 -9.26
CA ALA A 112 -26.21 -1.15 -9.34
C ALA A 112 -25.82 -2.32 -8.42
N LEU A 113 -24.91 -3.18 -8.89
CA LEU A 113 -24.30 -4.24 -8.06
C LEU A 113 -23.48 -3.63 -6.92
N ALA A 114 -22.84 -2.50 -7.19
CA ALA A 114 -22.13 -1.72 -6.21
C ALA A 114 -22.16 -0.24 -6.59
N SER A 115 -22.11 0.62 -5.58
CA SER A 115 -22.04 2.07 -5.72
C SER A 115 -21.07 2.63 -4.69
N SER A 116 -20.27 3.61 -5.09
CA SER A 116 -19.36 4.33 -4.21
C SER A 116 -19.37 5.80 -4.56
N THR A 117 -19.32 6.64 -3.53
CA THR A 117 -19.31 8.09 -3.67
C THR A 117 -17.95 8.63 -3.24
N ILE A 118 -17.28 9.32 -4.15
CA ILE A 118 -16.06 10.07 -3.88
C ILE A 118 -16.48 11.49 -3.48
N LEU A 119 -16.18 11.87 -2.24
CA LEU A 119 -16.58 13.16 -1.72
C LEU A 119 -15.66 14.28 -2.23
N PRO A 120 -16.19 15.52 -2.31
CA PRO A 120 -15.37 16.69 -2.57
C PRO A 120 -14.33 16.84 -1.44
N GLY A 121 -13.04 16.77 -1.77
CA GLY A 121 -11.94 16.74 -0.80
C GLY A 121 -11.09 15.46 -0.86
N ASP A 122 -11.69 14.33 -1.24
CA ASP A 122 -10.98 13.04 -1.35
C ASP A 122 -10.33 12.86 -2.73
N LEU A 123 -10.72 13.70 -3.70
CA LEU A 123 -10.10 13.75 -5.02
C LEU A 123 -8.75 14.49 -4.95
N ILE A 124 -7.69 13.83 -5.39
CA ILE A 124 -6.36 14.40 -5.56
C ILE A 124 -6.13 14.50 -7.07
N ASP A 125 -5.74 15.69 -7.54
CA ASP A 125 -5.60 15.97 -8.97
C ASP A 125 -4.57 15.05 -9.63
N ALA A 126 -4.95 14.48 -10.77
CA ALA A 126 -4.15 13.59 -11.59
C ALA A 126 -3.65 12.30 -10.88
N GLU A 127 -4.20 11.96 -9.72
CA GLU A 127 -3.89 10.69 -9.03
C GLU A 127 -4.94 9.61 -9.31
N TYR A 128 -4.54 8.36 -9.06
CA TYR A 128 -5.44 7.22 -9.10
C TYR A 128 -6.30 7.18 -7.83
N HIS A 129 -7.60 7.02 -8.03
CA HIS A 129 -8.60 6.91 -6.98
C HIS A 129 -9.14 5.49 -6.92
N HIS A 130 -8.98 4.84 -5.78
CA HIS A 130 -9.39 3.47 -5.58
C HIS A 130 -10.79 3.38 -5.00
N VAL A 131 -11.67 2.75 -5.77
CA VAL A 131 -13.04 2.45 -5.39
C VAL A 131 -13.15 0.96 -5.14
N TYR A 132 -13.39 0.57 -3.90
CA TYR A 132 -13.64 -0.83 -3.54
C TYR A 132 -15.12 -1.15 -3.54
N PHE A 133 -15.41 -2.39 -3.89
CA PHE A 133 -16.73 -2.99 -3.86
C PHE A 133 -16.68 -4.28 -3.04
N GLN A 134 -17.84 -4.91 -2.90
CA GLN A 134 -17.91 -6.28 -2.42
C GLN A 134 -17.11 -7.18 -3.40
N ASN A 135 -16.39 -8.17 -2.89
CA ASN A 135 -15.71 -9.16 -3.74
C ASN A 135 -16.75 -9.92 -4.58
N PHE A 136 -16.63 -9.85 -5.91
CA PHE A 136 -17.51 -10.54 -6.85
C PHE A 136 -16.83 -11.82 -7.39
N PRO A 137 -17.14 -13.01 -6.83
CA PRO A 137 -16.70 -14.27 -7.40
C PRO A 137 -17.39 -14.53 -8.74
N ASP A 138 -16.83 -15.46 -9.51
CA ASP A 138 -17.21 -15.81 -10.87
C ASP A 138 -17.28 -14.60 -11.82
N SER A 139 -16.46 -13.56 -11.60
CA SER A 139 -16.47 -12.34 -12.40
C SER A 139 -15.71 -12.48 -13.72
N LYS A 140 -14.81 -13.46 -13.86
CA LYS A 140 -14.03 -13.68 -15.08
C LYS A 140 -14.95 -13.85 -16.30
N ASP A 141 -14.58 -13.20 -17.40
CA ASP A 141 -15.28 -13.18 -18.70
C ASP A 141 -16.70 -12.57 -18.68
N ARG A 142 -17.25 -12.25 -17.50
CA ARG A 142 -18.51 -11.53 -17.35
C ARG A 142 -18.38 -10.08 -17.77
N LEU A 143 -19.51 -9.55 -18.22
CA LEU A 143 -19.62 -8.19 -18.69
C LEU A 143 -20.15 -7.28 -17.59
N PHE A 144 -19.48 -6.15 -17.46
CA PHE A 144 -19.83 -5.09 -16.55
C PHE A 144 -19.92 -3.76 -17.27
N ALA A 145 -20.80 -2.89 -16.77
CA ALA A 145 -20.79 -1.48 -17.10
C ALA A 145 -20.37 -0.68 -15.86
N LEU A 146 -19.29 0.07 -15.99
CA LEU A 146 -18.83 1.02 -15.00
C LEU A 146 -19.37 2.39 -15.36
N ARG A 147 -20.32 2.90 -14.56
CA ARG A 147 -20.88 4.22 -14.74
C ARG A 147 -20.20 5.20 -13.78
N VAL A 148 -19.78 6.35 -14.30
CA VAL A 148 -19.33 7.49 -13.49
C VAL A 148 -20.24 8.67 -13.76
N THR A 149 -20.88 9.18 -12.71
CA THR A 149 -21.78 10.33 -12.76
C THR A 149 -21.46 11.35 -11.67
N SER A 150 -22.10 12.52 -11.78
CA SER A 150 -22.11 13.54 -10.76
C SER A 150 -23.57 13.90 -10.44
N PRO A 151 -23.98 13.94 -9.16
CA PRO A 151 -25.36 14.19 -8.79
C PRO A 151 -25.74 15.68 -8.80
N GLU A 152 -24.83 16.63 -8.99
CA GLU A 152 -25.17 18.07 -9.03
C GLU A 152 -24.54 18.77 -10.25
N ILE A 153 -25.27 19.76 -10.77
CA ILE A 153 -24.83 20.63 -11.87
C ILE A 153 -24.51 21.98 -11.24
N GLY A 154 -23.22 22.31 -11.14
CA GLY A 154 -22.80 23.70 -11.04
C GLY A 154 -22.53 24.21 -12.45
N ASP A 155 -23.06 25.39 -12.81
CA ASP A 155 -22.98 25.94 -14.18
C ASP A 155 -21.54 26.12 -14.72
N HIS A 156 -20.49 25.94 -13.91
CA HIS A 156 -19.10 26.16 -14.32
C HIS A 156 -18.04 25.13 -13.87
N GLU A 157 -18.38 23.97 -13.28
CA GLU A 157 -17.37 23.09 -12.67
C GLU A 157 -17.66 21.59 -12.83
N SER A 158 -17.20 20.96 -13.92
CA SER A 158 -17.29 19.50 -14.11
C SER A 158 -15.97 18.79 -13.78
N PRO A 159 -16.00 17.66 -13.06
CA PRO A 159 -14.81 16.84 -12.84
C PRO A 159 -14.26 16.33 -14.18
N THR A 160 -12.94 16.23 -14.30
CA THR A 160 -12.30 15.69 -15.51
C THR A 160 -12.01 14.21 -15.31
N ILE A 161 -12.39 13.40 -16.28
CA ILE A 161 -11.99 11.99 -16.35
C ILE A 161 -10.91 11.85 -17.42
N PHE A 162 -9.83 11.16 -17.07
CA PHE A 162 -8.77 10.85 -18.02
C PHE A 162 -9.16 9.63 -18.85
N VAL A 163 -8.97 9.75 -20.17
CA VAL A 163 -9.11 8.64 -21.09
C VAL A 163 -7.81 8.42 -21.85
N SER A 164 -7.51 7.16 -22.08
CA SER A 164 -6.28 6.74 -22.74
C SER A 164 -6.61 5.91 -23.98
N ARG A 165 -5.60 5.72 -24.84
CA ARG A 165 -5.61 4.77 -25.95
C ARG A 165 -4.68 3.59 -25.62
N GLY A 166 -4.95 2.43 -26.20
CA GLY A 166 -4.04 1.28 -26.08
C GLY A 166 -4.01 0.61 -24.70
N ALA A 167 -2.81 0.31 -24.22
CA ALA A 167 -2.56 -0.51 -23.02
C ALA A 167 -2.87 0.21 -21.69
N ASP A 168 -2.87 1.54 -21.69
CA ASP A 168 -3.15 2.35 -20.49
C ASP A 168 -4.65 2.46 -20.17
N ARG A 169 -5.52 1.80 -20.94
CA ARG A 169 -6.96 1.73 -20.68
C ARG A 169 -7.25 0.64 -19.68
N ILE A 170 -8.43 0.74 -19.05
CA ILE A 170 -8.95 -0.34 -18.22
C ILE A 170 -8.93 -1.69 -18.96
N ALA A 171 -8.36 -2.69 -18.31
CA ALA A 171 -8.30 -4.05 -18.84
C ALA A 171 -9.72 -4.57 -19.12
N GLY A 172 -9.91 -5.21 -20.26
CA GLY A 172 -11.23 -5.68 -20.69
C GLY A 172 -12.11 -4.62 -21.35
N HIS A 173 -11.58 -3.44 -21.67
CA HIS A 173 -12.30 -2.37 -22.38
C HIS A 173 -13.06 -2.91 -23.61
N GLY A 174 -14.38 -2.71 -23.62
CA GLY A 174 -15.26 -3.02 -24.75
C GLY A 174 -15.79 -1.81 -25.49
N GLY A 175 -15.85 -0.66 -24.82
CA GLY A 175 -16.36 0.59 -25.37
C GLY A 175 -16.66 1.61 -24.28
N LEU A 176 -16.48 2.90 -24.61
CA LEU A 176 -16.74 4.03 -23.73
C LEU A 176 -17.91 4.83 -24.29
N HIS A 177 -19.03 4.81 -23.58
CA HIS A 177 -20.18 5.65 -23.88
C HIS A 177 -20.05 6.98 -23.15
N THR A 178 -20.19 8.06 -23.92
CA THR A 178 -20.35 9.43 -23.42
C THR A 178 -21.59 10.05 -24.05
N ARG A 179 -22.03 11.23 -23.58
CA ARG A 179 -23.17 11.93 -24.18
C ARG A 179 -23.02 12.16 -25.68
N ASP A 180 -21.78 12.25 -26.17
CA ASP A 180 -21.46 12.53 -27.57
C ASP A 180 -21.35 11.26 -28.43
N GLY A 181 -21.44 10.07 -27.83
CA GLY A 181 -21.48 8.79 -28.55
C GLY A 181 -20.62 7.68 -27.93
N LEU A 182 -20.48 6.58 -28.67
CA LEU A 182 -19.63 5.44 -28.34
C LEU A 182 -18.22 5.61 -28.92
N PHE A 183 -17.21 5.44 -28.07
CA PHE A 183 -15.80 5.46 -28.42
C PHE A 183 -15.18 4.08 -28.13
N VAL A 184 -14.74 3.38 -29.17
CA VAL A 184 -14.08 2.05 -29.05
C VAL A 184 -12.56 2.14 -28.98
N SER A 185 -11.99 3.27 -29.41
CA SER A 185 -10.55 3.52 -29.40
C SER A 185 -10.08 4.19 -28.11
N HIS A 186 -11.00 4.65 -27.26
CA HIS A 186 -10.72 5.39 -26.02
C HIS A 186 -11.44 4.73 -24.86
N GLY A 187 -10.77 4.60 -23.72
CA GLY A 187 -11.37 4.08 -22.51
C GLY A 187 -10.85 4.82 -21.29
N LEU A 188 -11.49 4.59 -20.15
CA LEU A 188 -11.02 5.14 -18.87
C LEU A 188 -9.58 4.71 -18.61
N LYS A 189 -8.75 5.66 -18.18
CA LYS A 189 -7.43 5.37 -17.61
C LYS A 189 -7.62 4.85 -16.19
N ALA A 190 -7.71 3.53 -16.08
CA ALA A 190 -8.09 2.86 -14.84
C ALA A 190 -7.54 1.43 -14.79
N ASN A 191 -7.45 0.86 -13.59
CA ASN A 191 -7.03 -0.51 -13.33
C ASN A 191 -8.10 -1.26 -12.54
N LEU A 192 -8.31 -2.54 -12.86
CA LEU A 192 -9.16 -3.41 -12.06
C LEU A 192 -8.38 -3.95 -10.86
N ILE A 193 -9.03 -4.01 -9.70
CA ILE A 193 -8.45 -4.52 -8.46
C ILE A 193 -9.14 -5.85 -8.13
N PHE A 194 -8.32 -6.87 -7.83
CA PHE A 194 -8.79 -8.22 -7.54
C PHE A 194 -8.40 -8.64 -6.12
N GLY A 195 -9.33 -9.28 -5.43
CA GLY A 195 -9.12 -9.97 -4.16
C GLY A 195 -9.19 -11.48 -4.40
N SER A 196 -8.33 -12.02 -5.26
CA SER A 196 -8.35 -13.45 -5.58
C SER A 196 -7.87 -14.28 -4.39
N PRO A 197 -8.59 -15.34 -3.96
CA PRO A 197 -8.13 -16.24 -2.90
C PRO A 197 -6.81 -16.93 -3.27
N GLU A 198 -6.56 -17.08 -4.57
CA GLU A 198 -5.44 -17.84 -5.10
C GLU A 198 -4.13 -17.07 -4.94
N PRO A 199 -3.08 -17.71 -4.38
CA PRO A 199 -1.75 -17.14 -4.42
C PRO A 199 -1.19 -17.14 -5.85
N ARG A 200 -0.17 -16.32 -6.09
CA ARG A 200 0.58 -16.34 -7.36
C ARG A 200 1.47 -17.57 -7.52
N ALA A 201 1.81 -18.24 -6.41
CA ALA A 201 2.69 -19.40 -6.35
C ALA A 201 2.34 -20.28 -5.14
N SER A 202 2.83 -21.52 -5.11
CA SER A 202 2.57 -22.47 -4.00
C SER A 202 3.25 -22.09 -2.68
N ALA A 203 4.23 -21.19 -2.72
CA ALA A 203 4.90 -20.60 -1.57
C ALA A 203 5.07 -19.07 -1.78
N PRO A 204 5.35 -18.29 -0.73
CA PRO A 204 5.60 -16.87 -0.86
C PRO A 204 6.90 -16.62 -1.66
N PRO A 205 6.88 -15.80 -2.72
CA PRO A 205 8.08 -15.46 -3.48
C PRO A 205 9.18 -14.76 -2.67
N GLY A 206 8.81 -14.10 -1.57
CA GLY A 206 9.74 -13.49 -0.64
C GLY A 206 9.34 -13.63 0.82
N LEU A 207 10.32 -13.44 1.70
CA LEU A 207 10.14 -13.55 3.14
C LEU A 207 10.62 -12.31 3.89
N LEU A 208 9.80 -11.84 4.83
CA LEU A 208 10.28 -11.07 5.97
C LEU A 208 10.75 -12.04 7.05
N TYR A 209 12.01 -11.97 7.42
CA TYR A 209 12.69 -12.99 8.20
C TYR A 209 13.18 -12.42 9.52
N SER A 210 12.58 -12.85 10.64
CA SER A 210 13.03 -12.50 11.98
C SER A 210 13.60 -13.75 12.66
N PRO A 211 14.91 -14.03 12.53
CA PRO A 211 15.51 -15.26 13.05
C PRO A 211 15.53 -15.33 14.57
N LEU A 212 15.37 -14.18 15.25
CA LEU A 212 15.60 -14.06 16.68
C LEU A 212 14.95 -12.82 17.29
N THR A 213 14.68 -12.86 18.60
CA THR A 213 14.12 -11.73 19.36
C THR A 213 15.14 -11.11 20.32
N SER A 214 16.36 -10.81 19.84
CA SER A 214 17.45 -10.22 20.63
C SER A 214 18.13 -9.06 19.92
N CYS A 215 18.40 -7.98 20.64
CA CYS A 215 19.07 -6.77 20.14
C CYS A 215 19.86 -6.13 21.29
N ASN A 216 21.00 -5.50 20.99
CA ASN A 216 21.85 -4.80 21.96
C ASN A 216 21.28 -3.46 22.43
N MET A 217 20.29 -2.91 21.73
CA MET A 217 19.68 -1.60 22.04
C MET A 217 18.25 -1.75 22.58
N ASN A 218 17.77 -0.76 23.32
CA ASN A 218 16.41 -0.72 23.88
C ASN A 218 15.64 0.54 23.44
N CYS A 219 15.54 0.76 22.13
CA CYS A 219 15.00 1.99 21.56
C CYS A 219 13.60 2.32 22.09
N THR A 220 13.33 3.62 22.33
CA THR A 220 12.06 4.12 22.88
C THR A 220 10.87 3.85 21.97
N HIS A 221 11.10 3.79 20.66
CA HIS A 221 10.10 3.55 19.62
C HIS A 221 10.08 2.10 19.08
N CYS A 222 10.81 1.16 19.70
CA CYS A 222 10.92 -0.20 19.18
C CYS A 222 9.59 -0.99 19.31
N ILE A 223 9.00 -1.37 18.16
CA ILE A 223 7.76 -2.15 18.06
C ILE A 223 7.86 -3.50 18.79
N SER A 224 9.05 -4.08 18.79
CA SER A 224 9.31 -5.42 19.33
C SER A 224 9.74 -5.40 20.79
N ARG A 225 9.81 -4.24 21.44
CA ARG A 225 10.33 -4.10 22.81
C ARG A 225 9.68 -5.10 23.79
N HIS A 226 8.36 -5.28 23.70
CA HIS A 226 7.63 -6.23 24.55
C HIS A 226 7.90 -7.70 24.21
N SER A 227 8.20 -8.01 22.94
CA SER A 227 8.52 -9.37 22.47
C SER A 227 9.93 -9.83 22.86
N ARG A 228 10.82 -8.89 23.24
CA ARG A 228 12.22 -9.17 23.60
C ARG A 228 12.45 -9.52 25.08
N LYS A 229 11.38 -9.75 25.86
CA LYS A 229 11.50 -10.17 27.27
C LYS A 229 12.29 -11.48 27.43
N ARG A 230 12.20 -12.37 26.43
CA ARG A 230 12.98 -13.60 26.34
C ARG A 230 13.52 -13.74 24.92
N ALA A 231 14.83 -13.96 24.79
CA ALA A 231 15.43 -14.25 23.50
C ALA A 231 14.95 -15.61 23.00
N VAL A 232 14.28 -15.61 21.85
CA VAL A 232 13.89 -16.78 21.07
C VAL A 232 14.76 -16.80 19.83
N ARG A 233 15.11 -18.01 19.36
CA ARG A 233 15.86 -18.21 18.12
C ARG A 233 15.19 -19.29 17.30
N MET A 234 15.16 -19.08 16.00
CA MET A 234 14.59 -20.00 15.04
C MET A 234 15.30 -21.35 15.08
N SER A 235 14.52 -22.43 15.05
CA SER A 235 15.03 -23.80 15.05
C SER A 235 15.71 -24.13 13.72
N SER A 236 16.61 -25.12 13.73
CA SER A 236 17.24 -25.63 12.51
C SER A 236 16.20 -26.21 11.55
N ALA A 237 15.16 -26.89 12.07
CA ALA A 237 14.10 -27.47 11.24
C ALA A 237 13.40 -26.42 10.36
N ILE A 238 13.06 -25.25 10.91
CA ILE A 238 12.44 -24.16 10.15
C ILE A 238 13.41 -23.61 9.11
N LYS A 239 14.69 -23.47 9.47
CA LYS A 239 15.72 -23.02 8.53
C LYS A 239 15.95 -24.00 7.38
N ASP A 240 15.91 -25.30 7.67
CA ASP A 240 16.05 -26.35 6.67
C ASP A 240 14.85 -26.34 5.71
N GLU A 241 13.63 -26.09 6.21
CA GLU A 241 12.44 -25.90 5.38
C GLU A 241 12.59 -24.68 4.45
N ILE A 242 12.96 -23.51 4.99
CA ILE A 242 13.18 -22.30 4.19
C ILE A 242 14.26 -22.55 3.13
N LYS A 243 15.38 -23.18 3.50
CA LYS A 243 16.47 -23.52 2.57
C LYS A 243 16.01 -24.48 1.47
N SER A 244 15.14 -25.44 1.79
CA SER A 244 14.54 -26.36 0.82
C SER A 244 13.69 -25.59 -0.21
N LEU A 245 12.85 -24.66 0.26
CA LEU A 245 12.01 -23.82 -0.61
C LEU A 245 12.83 -22.87 -1.49
N VAL A 246 13.92 -22.31 -0.96
CA VAL A 246 14.88 -21.52 -1.74
C VAL A 246 15.55 -22.39 -2.81
N SER A 247 16.02 -23.59 -2.45
CA SER A 247 16.66 -24.51 -3.38
C SER A 247 15.72 -24.99 -4.50
N ALA A 248 14.42 -25.07 -4.20
CA ALA A 248 13.36 -25.35 -5.16
C ALA A 248 12.95 -24.13 -6.02
N GLY A 249 13.57 -22.96 -5.82
CA GLY A 249 13.26 -21.73 -6.57
C GLY A 249 11.93 -21.07 -6.19
N LYS A 250 11.32 -21.46 -5.05
CA LYS A 250 10.02 -20.93 -4.60
C LYS A 250 10.16 -19.61 -3.84
N ILE A 251 11.29 -19.40 -3.16
CA ILE A 251 11.64 -18.14 -2.49
C ILE A 251 12.85 -17.54 -3.22
N SER A 252 12.72 -16.29 -3.62
CA SER A 252 13.70 -15.60 -4.48
C SER A 252 14.36 -14.39 -3.81
N TRP A 253 13.77 -13.88 -2.72
CA TRP A 253 14.33 -12.79 -1.94
C TRP A 253 13.94 -12.88 -0.46
N MET A 254 14.76 -12.26 0.39
CA MET A 254 14.56 -12.21 1.83
C MET A 254 14.87 -10.81 2.36
N PHE A 255 14.10 -10.35 3.34
CA PHE A 255 14.39 -9.14 4.07
C PHE A 255 14.45 -9.48 5.57
N THR A 256 15.61 -9.27 6.20
CA THR A 256 15.74 -9.46 7.65
C THR A 256 15.20 -8.24 8.38
N ASP A 257 14.00 -8.33 8.94
CA ASP A 257 13.30 -7.24 9.63
C ASP A 257 12.37 -7.85 10.72
N TYR A 258 11.65 -7.00 11.45
CA TYR A 258 10.66 -7.25 12.50
C TYR A 258 11.20 -7.18 13.93
N SER A 259 12.00 -8.14 14.39
CA SER A 259 12.50 -8.17 15.79
C SER A 259 13.99 -8.53 15.86
N GLY A 260 14.68 -7.90 16.80
CA GLY A 260 16.10 -8.14 17.05
C GLY A 260 17.04 -7.35 16.13
N ASP A 261 18.32 -7.70 16.14
CA ASP A 261 19.32 -7.27 15.17
C ASP A 261 20.13 -8.49 14.72
N LEU A 262 20.21 -8.72 13.39
CA LEU A 262 20.85 -9.89 12.81
C LEU A 262 22.32 -9.98 13.19
N LEU A 263 23.06 -8.87 13.08
CA LEU A 263 24.52 -8.84 13.25
C LEU A 263 24.92 -8.97 14.72
N PHE A 264 24.16 -8.37 15.63
CA PHE A 264 24.34 -8.57 17.06
C PHE A 264 24.11 -10.02 17.46
N ALA A 265 23.09 -10.65 16.90
CA ALA A 265 22.76 -12.01 17.29
C ALA A 265 23.68 -13.05 16.67
N ASP A 266 24.22 -12.77 15.48
CA ASP A 266 25.35 -13.48 14.92
C ASP A 266 26.60 -13.31 15.82
N HIS A 267 26.88 -12.11 16.34
CA HIS A 267 27.95 -11.92 17.32
C HIS A 267 27.76 -12.76 18.59
N LYS A 268 26.53 -12.82 19.13
CA LYS A 268 26.24 -13.61 20.34
C LYS A 268 26.33 -15.12 20.09
N LYS A 269 25.90 -15.57 18.92
CA LYS A 269 25.87 -16.98 18.50
C LYS A 269 26.08 -17.01 16.97
N PRO A 270 27.32 -17.23 16.52
CA PRO A 270 27.68 -17.19 15.10
C PRO A 270 26.87 -18.15 14.24
N GLY A 271 26.68 -17.76 12.97
CA GLY A 271 26.10 -18.61 11.93
C GLY A 271 24.79 -18.11 11.36
N GLU A 272 24.20 -17.03 11.89
CA GLU A 272 23.01 -16.43 11.26
C GLU A 272 23.38 -15.72 9.96
N LEU A 273 24.49 -14.97 9.97
CA LEU A 273 24.95 -14.31 8.74
C LEU A 273 25.39 -15.35 7.70
N ASP A 274 26.05 -16.43 8.12
CA ASP A 274 26.37 -17.58 7.24
C ASP A 274 25.12 -18.18 6.62
N TYR A 275 24.11 -18.44 7.43
CA TYR A 275 22.86 -19.03 6.96
C TYR A 275 22.20 -18.13 5.92
N VAL A 276 21.99 -16.84 6.23
CA VAL A 276 21.29 -15.90 5.34
C VAL A 276 22.07 -15.67 4.04
N THR A 277 23.38 -15.41 4.12
CA THR A 277 24.21 -15.18 2.93
C THR A 277 24.39 -16.45 2.09
N GLY A 278 24.38 -17.62 2.72
CA GLY A 278 24.50 -18.93 2.09
C GLY A 278 23.25 -19.41 1.35
N LEU A 279 22.10 -18.73 1.48
CA LEU A 279 20.88 -19.05 0.72
C LEU A 279 21.03 -18.79 -0.79
N GLY A 280 21.95 -17.90 -1.19
CA GLY A 280 22.21 -17.64 -2.60
C GLY A 280 21.07 -16.91 -3.35
N ILE A 281 20.25 -16.16 -2.61
CA ILE A 281 19.16 -15.31 -3.11
C ILE A 281 19.43 -13.83 -2.80
N ALA A 282 18.61 -12.92 -3.34
CA ALA A 282 18.64 -11.52 -2.96
C ALA A 282 18.27 -11.36 -1.48
N VAL A 283 19.07 -10.60 -0.72
CA VAL A 283 18.86 -10.38 0.71
C VAL A 283 19.01 -8.90 1.03
N HIS A 284 17.97 -8.33 1.62
CA HIS A 284 18.05 -7.06 2.31
C HIS A 284 18.29 -7.28 3.81
N ILE A 285 19.35 -6.68 4.33
CA ILE A 285 19.65 -6.69 5.76
C ILE A 285 19.27 -5.35 6.40
N ASP A 286 18.30 -5.32 7.31
CA ASP A 286 18.18 -4.24 8.30
C ASP A 286 19.08 -4.52 9.51
N THR A 287 19.83 -3.51 9.93
CA THR A 287 20.65 -3.55 11.14
C THR A 287 20.73 -2.19 11.83
N ASN A 288 21.00 -2.17 13.13
CA ASN A 288 21.36 -0.95 13.84
C ASN A 288 22.82 -0.51 13.62
N GLY A 289 23.63 -1.30 12.89
CA GLY A 289 24.98 -0.96 12.48
C GLY A 289 26.08 -1.19 13.52
N ALA A 290 25.75 -1.38 14.80
CA ALA A 290 26.75 -1.48 15.87
C ALA A 290 27.70 -2.69 15.75
N TYR A 291 27.28 -3.73 15.03
CA TYR A 291 28.05 -4.95 14.80
C TYR A 291 28.49 -5.14 13.35
N LEU A 292 28.42 -4.08 12.53
CA LEU A 292 28.91 -4.07 11.15
C LEU A 292 30.44 -3.90 11.13
N THR A 293 31.14 -5.00 11.44
CA THR A 293 32.61 -5.12 11.44
C THR A 293 33.15 -5.40 10.05
N ASP A 294 34.45 -5.16 9.82
CA ASP A 294 35.10 -5.41 8.53
C ASP A 294 34.94 -6.87 8.06
N GLU A 295 35.06 -7.85 8.97
CA GLU A 295 34.80 -9.27 8.67
C GLU A 295 33.38 -9.51 8.13
N ARG A 296 32.36 -8.86 8.72
CA ARG A 296 30.97 -8.99 8.26
C ARG A 296 30.72 -8.24 6.98
N ILE A 297 31.37 -7.08 6.79
CA ILE A 297 31.35 -6.32 5.54
C ILE A 297 31.91 -7.20 4.42
N ASP A 298 33.09 -7.80 4.58
CA ASP A 298 33.71 -8.67 3.58
C ASP A 298 32.79 -9.84 3.21
N LYS A 299 32.13 -10.43 4.21
CA LYS A 299 31.14 -11.50 3.99
C LYS A 299 29.91 -11.01 3.21
N ILE A 300 29.35 -9.86 3.57
CA ILE A 300 28.22 -9.24 2.85
C ILE A 300 28.62 -8.99 1.39
N MET A 301 29.84 -8.46 1.18
CA MET A 301 30.36 -8.16 -0.15
C MET A 301 30.56 -9.41 -1.01
N ALA A 302 30.97 -10.53 -0.41
CA ALA A 302 31.14 -11.83 -1.07
C ALA A 302 29.82 -12.60 -1.32
N SER A 303 28.66 -12.06 -0.94
CA SER A 303 27.35 -12.72 -1.01
C SER A 303 26.40 -12.08 -2.02
N LYS A 304 25.17 -12.59 -2.12
CA LYS A 304 24.08 -11.98 -2.90
C LYS A 304 23.22 -10.96 -2.14
N VAL A 305 23.66 -10.52 -0.96
CA VAL A 305 23.02 -9.38 -0.26
C VAL A 305 22.97 -8.20 -1.23
N ASP A 306 21.79 -7.67 -1.49
CA ASP A 306 21.57 -6.62 -2.50
C ASP A 306 21.21 -5.28 -1.86
N ALA A 307 20.83 -5.28 -0.58
CA ALA A 307 20.67 -4.07 0.20
C ALA A 307 21.12 -4.23 1.67
N VAL A 308 21.67 -3.16 2.23
CA VAL A 308 21.87 -3.00 3.68
C VAL A 308 21.29 -1.66 4.10
N SER A 309 20.41 -1.69 5.09
CA SER A 309 19.77 -0.52 5.68
C SER A 309 20.17 -0.41 7.15
N ILE A 310 20.77 0.73 7.50
CA ILE A 310 21.33 0.98 8.83
C ILE A 310 20.43 1.97 9.56
N SER A 311 19.76 1.53 10.63
CA SER A 311 18.79 2.36 11.35
C SER A 311 19.50 3.25 12.40
N ILE A 312 19.41 4.58 12.23
CA ILE A 312 20.17 5.55 13.04
C ILE A 312 19.24 6.51 13.80
N ASP A 313 18.24 7.10 13.15
CA ASP A 313 17.21 7.99 13.76
C ASP A 313 17.68 9.26 14.49
N ALA A 314 18.96 9.65 14.40
CA ALA A 314 19.49 10.88 15.00
C ALA A 314 20.73 11.39 14.24
N ALA A 315 21.00 12.68 14.35
CA ALA A 315 22.19 13.33 13.81
C ALA A 315 23.16 13.84 14.89
N THR A 316 22.72 13.94 16.15
CA THR A 316 23.57 14.21 17.33
C THR A 316 23.67 12.99 18.25
N ASP A 317 24.78 12.87 18.97
CA ASP A 317 24.99 11.73 19.88
C ASP A 317 24.04 11.78 21.08
N GLU A 318 23.73 12.99 21.55
CA GLU A 318 22.78 13.22 22.64
C GLU A 318 21.37 12.70 22.29
N THR A 319 20.85 13.06 21.11
CA THR A 319 19.57 12.55 20.62
C THR A 319 19.65 11.05 20.37
N TYR A 320 20.74 10.57 19.76
CA TYR A 320 20.95 9.16 19.47
C TYR A 320 20.87 8.29 20.72
N GLN A 321 21.64 8.63 21.76
CA GLN A 321 21.64 7.88 23.02
C GLN A 321 20.30 7.94 23.75
N THR A 322 19.57 9.06 23.61
CA THR A 322 18.24 9.24 24.20
C THR A 322 17.20 8.30 23.58
N ILE A 323 17.16 8.23 22.25
CA ILE A 323 16.15 7.43 21.53
C ILE A 323 16.56 5.96 21.37
N ARG A 324 17.86 5.68 21.19
CA ARG A 324 18.46 4.35 20.99
C ARG A 324 19.29 3.97 22.21
N ILE A 325 18.59 3.77 23.32
CA ILE A 325 19.18 3.45 24.62
C ILE A 325 20.14 2.25 24.52
N GLY A 326 21.39 2.45 24.94
CA GLY A 326 22.44 1.44 24.91
C GLY A 326 23.22 1.35 23.59
N ALA A 327 23.00 2.28 22.66
CA ALA A 327 23.79 2.38 21.44
C ALA A 327 25.22 2.89 21.73
N PRO A 328 26.20 2.58 20.86
CA PRO A 328 27.52 3.20 20.92
C PRO A 328 27.45 4.67 20.49
N HIS A 329 28.58 5.38 20.52
CA HIS A 329 28.65 6.76 20.02
C HIS A 329 28.20 6.84 18.56
N LEU A 330 27.39 7.83 18.20
CA LEU A 330 26.76 7.96 16.88
C LEU A 330 27.77 7.91 15.71
N ASP A 331 28.93 8.55 15.87
CA ASP A 331 29.98 8.56 14.84
C ASP A 331 30.41 7.15 14.45
N THR A 332 30.43 6.21 15.39
CA THR A 332 30.82 4.81 15.12
C THR A 332 29.91 4.13 14.10
N ILE A 333 28.64 4.55 14.03
CA ILE A 333 27.62 3.99 13.13
C ILE A 333 27.75 4.61 11.74
N PHE A 334 27.96 5.92 11.65
CA PHE A 334 28.24 6.59 10.38
C PHE A 334 29.58 6.11 9.78
N ASP A 335 30.60 5.88 10.62
CA ASP A 335 31.87 5.28 10.18
C ASP A 335 31.66 3.85 9.67
N ALA A 336 30.79 3.06 10.30
CA ALA A 336 30.46 1.72 9.81
C ALA A 336 29.75 1.76 8.44
N ALA A 337 28.85 2.72 8.23
CA ALA A 337 28.22 2.96 6.94
C ALA A 337 29.26 3.35 5.87
N ALA A 338 30.16 4.28 6.19
CA ALA A 338 31.23 4.71 5.30
C ALA A 338 32.18 3.56 4.93
N ARG A 339 32.58 2.71 5.90
CA ARG A 339 33.39 1.51 5.63
C ARG A 339 32.70 0.54 4.67
N LEU A 340 31.38 0.37 4.78
CA LEU A 340 30.62 -0.47 3.85
C LEU A 340 30.57 0.14 2.45
N VAL A 341 30.40 1.45 2.33
CA VAL A 341 30.47 2.18 1.05
C VAL A 341 31.85 2.03 0.40
N ASP A 342 32.91 2.20 1.17
CA ASP A 342 34.29 2.03 0.71
C ASP A 342 34.59 0.59 0.28
N ALA A 343 34.09 -0.40 1.01
CA ALA A 343 34.21 -1.81 0.63
C ALA A 343 33.49 -2.11 -0.69
N ARG A 344 32.29 -1.54 -0.90
CA ARG A 344 31.58 -1.61 -2.18
C ARG A 344 32.38 -0.99 -3.31
N ALA A 345 32.96 0.19 -3.11
CA ALA A 345 33.77 0.86 -4.12
C ALA A 345 35.01 0.03 -4.50
N ARG A 346 35.66 -0.62 -3.54
CA ARG A 346 36.83 -1.50 -3.76
C ARG A 346 36.50 -2.80 -4.52
N HIS A 347 35.28 -3.32 -4.37
CA HIS A 347 34.85 -4.56 -5.03
C HIS A 347 34.57 -4.39 -6.54
N GLY A 348 34.47 -3.17 -7.04
CA GLY A 348 34.27 -2.87 -8.46
C GLY A 348 32.81 -2.60 -8.86
N ARG A 349 32.61 -2.06 -10.07
CA ARG A 349 31.33 -1.51 -10.55
C ARG A 349 30.23 -2.56 -10.79
N GLU A 350 30.58 -3.85 -10.80
CA GLU A 350 29.63 -4.95 -10.97
C GLU A 350 28.81 -5.20 -9.70
N ARG A 351 29.26 -4.72 -8.53
CA ARG A 351 28.55 -4.94 -7.27
C ARG A 351 27.49 -3.85 -7.03
N THR A 352 26.23 -4.22 -7.14
CA THR A 352 25.06 -3.32 -7.04
C THR A 352 24.47 -3.22 -5.62
N LEU A 353 25.27 -3.43 -4.58
CA LEU A 353 24.78 -3.36 -3.19
C LEU A 353 24.24 -1.96 -2.87
N ALA A 354 22.94 -1.86 -2.59
CA ALA A 354 22.31 -0.63 -2.13
C ALA A 354 22.57 -0.41 -0.64
N ILE A 355 23.00 0.79 -0.27
CA ILE A 355 23.33 1.15 1.11
C ILE A 355 22.45 2.34 1.49
N SER A 356 21.65 2.18 2.55
CA SER A 356 20.79 3.23 3.06
C SER A 356 20.89 3.41 4.56
N VAL A 357 20.49 4.59 5.04
CA VAL A 357 20.30 4.85 6.47
C VAL A 357 18.84 5.17 6.78
N GLY A 358 18.36 4.67 7.91
CA GLY A 358 16.98 4.83 8.37
C GLY A 358 16.82 5.97 9.38
N PHE A 359 15.73 6.72 9.24
CA PHE A 359 15.33 7.80 10.16
C PHE A 359 13.83 7.73 10.47
N THR A 360 13.49 7.23 11.65
CA THR A 360 12.13 7.23 12.18
C THR A 360 11.79 8.63 12.67
N LEU A 361 10.84 9.28 11.98
CA LEU A 361 10.46 10.67 12.22
C LEU A 361 9.63 10.77 13.49
N MET A 362 10.17 11.46 14.48
CA MET A 362 9.61 11.63 15.82
C MET A 362 9.63 13.10 16.24
N MET A 363 8.78 13.46 17.20
CA MET A 363 8.76 14.80 17.78
C MET A 363 10.11 15.19 18.39
N SER A 364 10.79 14.23 19.00
CA SER A 364 12.11 14.40 19.62
C SER A 364 13.24 14.64 18.61
N ASN A 365 13.20 14.08 17.40
CA ASN A 365 14.36 14.10 16.49
C ASN A 365 14.16 14.86 15.17
N ILE A 366 12.93 15.23 14.78
CA ILE A 366 12.65 15.78 13.43
C ILE A 366 13.46 17.05 13.09
N HIS A 367 13.84 17.82 14.10
CA HIS A 367 14.64 19.03 13.96
C HIS A 367 16.09 18.75 13.49
N GLU A 368 16.57 17.52 13.64
CA GLU A 368 17.89 17.09 13.20
C GLU A 368 17.92 16.56 11.77
N LEU A 369 16.77 16.45 11.10
CA LEU A 369 16.69 15.83 9.77
C LEU A 369 17.62 16.49 8.73
N PRO A 370 17.74 17.83 8.64
CA PRO A 370 18.72 18.45 7.74
C PRO A 370 20.17 18.03 8.04
N LEU A 371 20.59 18.07 9.31
CA LEU A 371 21.93 17.63 9.72
C LEU A 371 22.13 16.13 9.44
N PHE A 372 21.09 15.31 9.62
CA PHE A 372 21.12 13.89 9.29
C PHE A 372 21.40 13.67 7.79
N VAL A 373 20.78 14.47 6.92
CA VAL A 373 21.03 14.45 5.47
C VAL A 373 22.49 14.77 5.16
N GLU A 374 23.08 15.78 5.81
CA GLU A 374 24.50 16.10 5.62
C GLU A 374 25.42 14.95 6.03
N ARG A 375 25.15 14.34 7.19
CA ARG A 375 25.94 13.22 7.70
C ARG A 375 25.83 11.98 6.82
N ALA A 376 24.63 11.68 6.34
CA ALA A 376 24.38 10.57 5.42
C ALA A 376 25.10 10.79 4.08
N ALA A 377 25.00 12.00 3.51
CA ALA A 377 25.71 12.36 2.28
C ALA A 377 27.24 12.25 2.45
N ARG A 378 27.78 12.71 3.59
CA ARG A 378 29.20 12.58 3.92
C ARG A 378 29.66 11.13 4.03
N ALA A 379 28.82 10.24 4.56
CA ALA A 379 29.10 8.81 4.63
C ALA A 379 29.02 8.10 3.25
N GLY A 380 28.50 8.78 2.21
CA GLY A 380 28.46 8.25 0.85
C GLY A 380 27.38 7.21 0.59
N VAL A 381 26.34 7.15 1.43
CA VAL A 381 25.21 6.21 1.26
C VAL A 381 24.31 6.62 0.08
N ASP A 382 23.60 5.66 -0.51
CA ASP A 382 22.81 5.92 -1.71
C ASP A 382 21.49 6.63 -1.41
N SER A 383 20.92 6.37 -0.23
CA SER A 383 19.64 6.94 0.16
C SER A 383 19.38 6.99 1.66
N ILE A 384 18.46 7.86 2.03
CA ILE A 384 17.90 7.99 3.37
C ILE A 384 16.45 7.53 3.33
N GLY A 385 16.10 6.57 4.18
CA GLY A 385 14.73 6.10 4.37
C GLY A 385 14.10 6.74 5.60
N CYS A 386 13.19 7.69 5.40
CA CYS A 386 12.41 8.28 6.47
C CYS A 386 11.06 7.58 6.60
N ARG A 387 10.65 7.24 7.82
CA ARG A 387 9.29 6.72 8.11
C ARG A 387 8.69 7.46 9.28
N HIS A 388 7.41 7.81 9.21
CA HIS A 388 6.71 8.29 10.41
C HIS A 388 6.68 7.22 11.49
N LEU A 389 6.77 7.66 12.75
CA LEU A 389 6.56 6.79 13.88
C LEU A 389 5.15 6.18 13.85
N GLU A 390 5.10 4.85 13.83
CA GLU A 390 3.89 4.09 14.10
C GLU A 390 3.67 3.98 15.62
N VAL A 391 2.46 4.31 16.06
CA VAL A 391 2.09 4.30 17.48
C VAL A 391 1.49 2.95 17.85
N TYR A 392 2.26 2.14 18.59
CA TYR A 392 1.80 0.84 19.08
C TYR A 392 1.30 0.84 20.51
N HIS A 393 1.72 1.83 21.32
CA HIS A 393 1.27 1.97 22.70
C HIS A 393 1.22 3.45 23.11
N ALA A 394 0.38 3.78 24.11
CA ALA A 394 0.06 5.16 24.47
C ALA A 394 1.29 6.10 24.64
N PRO A 395 2.41 5.69 25.28
CA PRO A 395 3.59 6.56 25.38
C PRO A 395 4.20 7.04 24.05
N MET A 396 4.03 6.31 22.94
CA MET A 396 4.54 6.70 21.62
C MET A 396 3.72 7.82 20.98
N GLN A 397 2.49 8.09 21.45
CA GLN A 397 1.63 9.13 20.87
C GLN A 397 2.28 10.51 20.93
N ALA A 398 2.98 10.82 22.03
CA ALA A 398 3.69 12.09 22.22
C ALA A 398 4.80 12.33 21.18
N GLU A 399 5.31 11.26 20.56
CA GLU A 399 6.36 11.32 19.55
C GLU A 399 5.81 11.40 18.13
N SER A 400 4.49 11.25 17.93
CA SER A 400 3.89 11.31 16.60
C SER A 400 3.84 12.74 16.05
N LEU A 401 4.34 12.91 14.82
CA LEU A 401 4.33 14.20 14.12
C LEU A 401 2.96 14.58 13.53
N ILE A 402 1.96 13.70 13.60
CA ILE A 402 0.59 14.03 13.16
C ILE A 402 0.01 15.21 13.95
N HIS A 403 0.50 15.45 15.16
CA HIS A 403 0.10 16.56 16.02
C HIS A 403 0.94 17.83 15.80
N ALA A 404 1.92 17.81 14.91
CA ALA A 404 2.74 18.97 14.55
C ALA A 404 3.00 19.03 13.03
N PRO A 405 1.94 19.18 12.22
CA PRO A 405 2.06 19.10 10.77
C PRO A 405 3.00 20.14 10.18
N GLU A 406 2.92 21.39 10.65
CA GLU A 406 3.79 22.49 10.23
C GLU A 406 5.27 22.20 10.50
N ARG A 407 5.56 21.56 11.65
CA ARG A 407 6.94 21.22 12.03
C ARG A 407 7.51 20.20 11.05
N PHE A 408 6.76 19.15 10.75
CA PHE A 408 7.19 18.16 9.78
C PHE A 408 7.30 18.76 8.36
N ASN A 409 6.31 19.52 7.91
CA ASN A 409 6.30 20.14 6.58
C ASN A 409 7.48 21.09 6.38
N ALA A 410 7.83 21.89 7.39
CA ALA A 410 9.01 22.76 7.35
C ALA A 410 10.31 21.96 7.20
N MET A 411 10.54 20.99 8.10
CA MET A 411 11.77 20.16 8.08
C MET A 411 11.88 19.29 6.83
N ARG A 412 10.76 18.79 6.30
CA ARG A 412 10.71 18.05 5.06
C ARG A 412 11.20 18.88 3.88
N ARG A 413 10.71 20.12 3.72
CA ARG A 413 11.11 21.01 2.62
C ARG A 413 12.60 21.33 2.66
N GLU A 414 13.10 21.65 3.85
CA GLU A 414 14.51 21.92 4.08
C GLU A 414 15.38 20.70 3.75
N ALA A 415 15.02 19.53 4.29
CA ALA A 415 15.75 18.28 4.06
C ALA A 415 15.75 17.86 2.58
N LEU A 416 14.63 18.02 1.86
CA LEU A 416 14.56 17.73 0.42
C LEU A 416 15.44 18.66 -0.41
N ALA A 417 15.43 19.96 -0.11
CA ALA A 417 16.29 20.93 -0.80
C ALA A 417 17.77 20.63 -0.57
N LEU A 418 18.14 20.27 0.66
CA LEU A 418 19.50 19.90 1.02
C LEU A 418 19.92 18.58 0.38
N ALA A 419 19.06 17.55 0.41
CA ALA A 419 19.32 16.26 -0.21
C ALA A 419 19.56 16.38 -1.73
N ALA A 420 18.76 17.22 -2.40
CA ALA A 420 18.96 17.53 -3.83
C ALA A 420 20.30 18.22 -4.10
N THR A 421 20.70 19.16 -3.23
CA THR A 421 21.99 19.87 -3.33
C THR A 421 23.18 18.92 -3.14
N LEU A 422 23.07 17.99 -2.18
CA LEU A 422 24.13 17.04 -1.83
C LEU A 422 24.12 15.76 -2.69
N GLY A 423 23.11 15.57 -3.55
CA GLY A 423 23.02 14.42 -4.44
C GLY A 423 22.69 13.10 -3.72
N VAL A 424 22.06 13.13 -2.54
CA VAL A 424 21.59 11.95 -1.81
C VAL A 424 20.08 11.77 -1.97
N ARG A 425 19.61 10.55 -2.22
CA ARG A 425 18.17 10.30 -2.37
C ARG A 425 17.49 10.31 -1.00
N LEU A 426 16.57 11.25 -0.78
CA LEU A 426 15.73 11.30 0.42
C LEU A 426 14.34 10.71 0.13
N ASN A 427 14.07 9.57 0.74
CA ASN A 427 12.77 8.91 0.66
C ASN A 427 11.94 9.28 1.91
N ILE A 428 11.00 10.21 1.76
CA ILE A 428 10.21 10.75 2.88
C ILE A 428 8.74 10.89 2.50
N GLY A 429 7.86 10.85 3.51
CA GLY A 429 6.41 11.04 3.38
C GLY A 429 6.03 12.35 2.66
N GLU A 430 4.78 12.46 2.20
CA GLU A 430 4.28 13.73 1.65
C GLU A 430 4.11 14.78 2.74
N GLU A 431 3.82 16.04 2.40
CA GLU A 431 3.41 17.02 3.41
C GLU A 431 2.04 16.67 4.01
N PHE A 432 1.88 16.96 5.30
CA PHE A 432 0.57 17.01 5.91
C PHE A 432 -0.23 18.16 5.29
N ARG A 433 -1.47 17.92 4.85
CA ARG A 433 -2.33 18.94 4.23
C ARG A 433 -3.43 19.37 5.20
N ASP A 434 -3.83 20.65 5.15
CA ASP A 434 -4.88 21.23 6.02
C ASP A 434 -6.27 20.59 5.88
N ARG A 435 -6.48 19.89 4.77
CA ARG A 435 -7.67 19.07 4.57
C ARG A 435 -7.29 17.63 4.87
N PRO A 436 -7.94 16.97 5.84
CA PRO A 436 -7.87 15.52 5.96
C PRO A 436 -8.63 14.93 4.76
N GLY A 437 -8.05 14.98 3.57
CA GLY A 437 -8.50 14.15 2.46
C GLY A 437 -8.32 12.72 2.92
N ARG A 438 -9.39 11.93 2.92
CA ARG A 438 -9.24 10.49 3.08
C ARG A 438 -8.64 10.02 1.76
N GLY A 439 -7.31 9.90 1.73
CA GLY A 439 -6.66 9.25 0.60
C GLY A 439 -7.38 7.93 0.33
N SER A 440 -7.75 7.70 -0.93
CA SER A 440 -8.47 6.47 -1.29
C SER A 440 -7.61 5.25 -0.93
N PRO A 441 -8.16 4.20 -0.28
CA PRO A 441 -7.31 3.12 0.17
C PRO A 441 -6.57 2.45 -1.02
N GLN A 442 -5.26 2.28 -0.92
CA GLN A 442 -4.42 1.58 -1.88
C GLN A 442 -4.61 0.06 -1.80
N PRO A 443 -4.58 -0.68 -2.93
CA PRO A 443 -4.64 -2.14 -2.91
C PRO A 443 -3.40 -2.71 -2.22
N CYS A 444 -3.61 -3.62 -1.27
CA CYS A 444 -2.53 -4.35 -0.64
C CYS A 444 -2.21 -5.61 -1.44
N LEU A 445 -0.94 -5.80 -1.81
CA LEU A 445 -0.46 -6.97 -2.53
C LEU A 445 0.39 -7.92 -1.66
N LEU A 446 0.71 -7.51 -0.42
CA LEU A 446 1.60 -8.27 0.47
C LEU A 446 1.18 -9.74 0.62
N PRO A 447 -0.11 -10.10 0.82
CA PRO A 447 -0.50 -11.50 1.00
C PRO A 447 -0.31 -12.39 -0.24
N TRP A 448 0.07 -11.85 -1.40
CA TRP A 448 0.40 -12.63 -2.61
C TRP A 448 1.89 -12.68 -2.91
N ASP A 449 2.69 -11.80 -2.29
CA ASP A 449 4.10 -11.62 -2.62
C ASP A 449 5.03 -11.95 -1.44
N THR A 450 4.53 -11.88 -0.20
CA THR A 450 5.37 -12.00 0.99
C THR A 450 4.67 -12.66 2.16
N ALA A 451 5.43 -13.39 2.97
CA ALA A 451 5.04 -13.81 4.32
C ALA A 451 6.11 -13.38 5.33
N THR A 452 5.73 -13.17 6.59
CA THR A 452 6.67 -12.92 7.68
C THR A 452 6.85 -14.19 8.49
N VAL A 453 8.08 -14.61 8.77
CA VAL A 453 8.39 -15.73 9.64
C VAL A 453 9.17 -15.24 10.86
N LEU A 454 8.60 -15.48 12.04
CA LEU A 454 9.16 -15.07 13.33
C LEU A 454 10.03 -16.16 13.95
N ALA A 455 10.86 -15.77 14.91
CA ALA A 455 11.86 -16.63 15.54
C ALA A 455 11.27 -17.87 16.23
N ASN A 456 10.02 -17.79 16.69
CA ASN A 456 9.30 -18.90 17.32
C ASN A 456 8.60 -19.83 16.33
N GLY A 457 8.67 -19.53 15.02
CA GLY A 457 7.98 -20.26 13.95
C GLY A 457 6.62 -19.68 13.58
N ASP A 458 6.13 -18.64 14.26
CA ASP A 458 4.89 -17.99 13.86
C ASP A 458 5.03 -17.39 12.45
N VAL A 459 4.01 -17.62 11.63
CA VAL A 459 3.88 -17.01 10.31
C VAL A 459 2.85 -15.90 10.40
N MET A 460 3.23 -14.70 9.99
CA MET A 460 2.34 -13.54 9.88
C MET A 460 2.03 -13.25 8.40
N ALA A 461 0.85 -12.72 8.14
CA ALA A 461 0.43 -12.33 6.81
C ALA A 461 1.14 -11.08 6.27
N CYS A 462 1.72 -10.25 7.15
CA CYS A 462 2.53 -9.07 6.81
C CYS A 462 3.43 -8.67 8.00
N CYS A 463 4.13 -7.54 7.90
CA CYS A 463 4.96 -6.99 8.99
C CYS A 463 4.16 -6.31 10.11
N VAL A 464 2.84 -6.14 9.96
CA VAL A 464 2.02 -5.52 11.00
C VAL A 464 1.82 -6.51 12.15
N PRO A 465 2.17 -6.16 13.40
CA PRO A 465 1.93 -7.01 14.56
C PRO A 465 0.46 -7.44 14.70
N GLY A 466 0.24 -8.66 15.20
CA GLY A 466 -1.11 -9.24 15.37
C GLY A 466 -1.64 -9.95 14.13
N ALA A 467 -1.00 -9.81 12.97
CA ALA A 467 -1.42 -10.46 11.73
C ALA A 467 -1.05 -11.96 11.62
N LYS A 468 -1.11 -12.74 12.71
CA LYS A 468 -0.70 -14.16 12.72
C LYS A 468 -1.65 -15.00 11.88
N ILE A 469 -1.09 -15.80 10.97
CA ILE A 469 -1.86 -16.63 10.03
C ILE A 469 -1.61 -18.13 10.26
N GLY A 470 -0.45 -18.51 10.79
CA GLY A 470 -0.09 -19.92 11.06
C GLY A 470 1.17 -20.07 11.89
N SER A 471 1.67 -21.30 12.01
CA SER A 471 2.93 -21.63 12.68
C SER A 471 3.65 -22.77 11.96
N LEU A 472 4.96 -22.60 11.72
CA LEU A 472 5.84 -23.62 11.16
C LEU A 472 6.16 -24.76 12.14
N THR A 473 5.66 -24.67 13.37
CA THR A 473 5.68 -25.79 14.32
C THR A 473 4.51 -26.75 14.13
N GLU A 474 3.50 -26.37 13.35
CA GLU A 474 2.23 -27.08 13.18
C GLU A 474 1.99 -27.51 11.73
N ASP A 475 2.45 -26.71 10.75
CA ASP A 475 2.26 -26.97 9.32
C ASP A 475 3.45 -26.42 8.51
N THR A 476 3.56 -26.80 7.25
CA THR A 476 4.55 -26.29 6.29
C THR A 476 4.20 -24.88 5.82
N LEU A 477 5.20 -24.11 5.38
CA LEU A 477 4.98 -22.77 4.83
C LEU A 477 4.07 -22.79 3.60
N GLU A 478 4.16 -23.82 2.76
CA GLU A 478 3.27 -24.00 1.59
C GLU A 478 1.82 -24.30 2.03
N GLY A 479 1.64 -25.16 3.03
CA GLY A 479 0.33 -25.47 3.63
C GLY A 479 -0.34 -24.24 4.21
N ILE A 480 0.42 -23.44 4.96
CA ILE A 480 -0.05 -22.17 5.51
C ILE A 480 -0.40 -21.20 4.36
N TRP A 481 0.52 -20.98 3.42
CA TRP A 481 0.40 -20.01 2.32
C TRP A 481 -0.78 -20.26 1.38
N THR A 482 -1.08 -21.54 1.12
CA THR A 482 -2.21 -21.99 0.30
C THR A 482 -3.46 -22.30 1.13
N GLY A 483 -3.36 -22.18 2.46
CA GLY A 483 -4.39 -22.54 3.42
C GLY A 483 -5.54 -21.54 3.50
N GLU A 484 -6.60 -21.95 4.18
CA GLU A 484 -7.87 -21.23 4.23
C GLU A 484 -7.74 -19.82 4.82
N ARG A 485 -6.89 -19.64 5.84
CA ARG A 485 -6.67 -18.34 6.47
C ARG A 485 -6.10 -17.31 5.48
N TYR A 486 -5.12 -17.70 4.67
CA TYR A 486 -4.57 -16.83 3.62
C TYR A 486 -5.59 -16.55 2.52
N ARG A 487 -6.35 -17.57 2.07
CA ARG A 487 -7.41 -17.37 1.07
C ARG A 487 -8.47 -16.38 1.56
N ARG A 488 -8.91 -16.51 2.81
CA ARG A 488 -9.87 -15.58 3.45
C ARG A 488 -9.32 -14.17 3.59
N LEU A 489 -8.03 -14.03 3.91
CA LEU A 489 -7.39 -12.72 3.93
C LEU A 489 -7.38 -12.08 2.53
N ARG A 490 -6.94 -12.84 1.52
CA ARG A 490 -6.81 -12.38 0.13
C ARG A 490 -8.15 -11.96 -0.50
N THR A 491 -9.24 -12.65 -0.17
CA THR A 491 -10.59 -12.27 -0.65
C THR A 491 -11.14 -11.00 -0.02
N ARG A 492 -10.69 -10.66 1.18
CA ARG A 492 -11.23 -9.52 1.94
C ARG A 492 -10.35 -8.27 1.89
N ILE A 493 -9.02 -8.42 1.86
CA ILE A 493 -8.09 -7.29 2.05
C ILE A 493 -8.28 -6.15 1.04
N ASN A 494 -8.61 -6.50 -0.20
CA ASN A 494 -8.85 -5.56 -1.30
C ASN A 494 -10.35 -5.44 -1.64
N SER A 495 -11.23 -5.54 -0.64
CA SER A 495 -12.67 -5.27 -0.78
C SER A 495 -13.07 -4.03 0.04
N ASN A 496 -14.37 -3.70 0.00
CA ASN A 496 -14.98 -2.68 0.85
C ASN A 496 -15.13 -3.11 2.34
N ASP A 497 -14.93 -4.38 2.66
CA ASP A 497 -14.87 -4.92 4.04
C ASP A 497 -13.55 -5.69 4.31
N PRO A 498 -12.42 -4.98 4.44
CA PRO A 498 -11.16 -5.60 4.79
C PRO A 498 -11.14 -6.01 6.28
N PRO A 499 -10.25 -6.96 6.66
CA PRO A 499 -10.06 -7.33 8.06
C PRO A 499 -9.73 -6.12 8.94
N ALA A 500 -10.05 -6.20 10.24
CA ALA A 500 -9.93 -5.07 11.17
C ALA A 500 -8.52 -4.45 11.17
N LEU A 501 -7.47 -5.28 11.24
CA LEU A 501 -6.07 -4.85 11.16
C LEU A 501 -5.72 -4.11 9.86
N CYS A 502 -6.44 -4.40 8.77
CA CYS A 502 -6.21 -3.79 7.46
C CYS A 502 -6.98 -2.47 7.27
N ARG A 503 -8.07 -2.24 8.02
CA ARG A 503 -8.91 -1.03 7.90
C ARG A 503 -8.16 0.25 8.22
N SER A 504 -7.17 0.18 9.09
CA SER A 504 -6.33 1.31 9.52
C SER A 504 -4.86 1.13 9.11
N CYS A 505 -4.56 0.13 8.28
CA CYS A 505 -3.21 -0.15 7.86
C CYS A 505 -2.66 0.96 6.96
N GLN A 506 -1.47 1.48 7.28
CA GLN A 506 -0.80 2.49 6.46
C GLN A 506 -0.54 2.04 5.03
N PHE A 507 -0.22 0.76 4.81
CA PHE A 507 0.00 0.21 3.46
C PHE A 507 -1.28 0.22 2.61
N ARG A 508 -2.46 0.19 3.25
CA ARG A 508 -3.76 0.23 2.58
C ARG A 508 -4.36 1.63 2.53
N ASN A 509 -4.08 2.57 3.42
CA ASN A 509 -4.88 3.81 3.48
C ASN A 509 -4.25 5.04 2.82
N ALA A 510 -3.44 4.85 1.76
CA ALA A 510 -2.73 5.94 1.07
C ALA A 510 -1.94 6.85 2.01
N VAL A 511 -1.57 6.28 3.14
CA VAL A 511 -0.53 6.79 3.99
C VAL A 511 0.73 6.39 3.23
N ASN A 512 1.45 7.35 2.66
CA ASN A 512 2.61 7.12 1.78
C ASN A 512 3.43 5.89 2.24
N ARG A 513 4.17 5.20 1.36
CA ARG A 513 5.11 4.11 1.70
C ARG A 513 6.09 4.45 2.86
N TYR A 514 6.09 5.71 3.29
CA TYR A 514 6.82 6.39 4.35
C TYR A 514 5.96 6.94 5.54
N GLY A 515 4.65 6.68 5.63
CA GLY A 515 3.85 6.80 6.87
C GLY A 515 3.05 8.09 7.13
N THR A 516 2.78 8.98 6.16
CA THR A 516 1.89 10.14 6.40
C THR A 516 0.39 9.81 6.44
N HIS A 517 -0.25 9.91 7.63
CA HIS A 517 -1.71 9.84 7.90
C HIS A 517 -2.44 8.49 8.12
N ASN A 518 -2.10 7.71 9.16
CA ASN A 518 -3.08 7.03 10.05
C ASN A 518 -2.42 5.85 10.77
N SER A 519 -1.84 6.11 11.94
CA SER A 519 -1.63 5.08 12.98
C SER A 519 -2.65 5.21 14.13
N LEU A 520 -3.64 6.09 13.98
CA LEU A 520 -4.74 6.31 14.92
C LEU A 520 -6.05 6.13 14.15
N ASN A 521 -6.97 5.34 14.70
CA ASN A 521 -8.32 5.28 14.15
C ASN A 521 -9.06 6.61 14.43
N ARG A 522 -10.30 6.72 13.91
CA ARG A 522 -11.20 7.88 13.99
C ARG A 522 -11.42 8.43 15.42
N ASP A 523 -11.06 7.67 16.45
CA ASP A 523 -11.26 7.99 17.87
C ASP A 523 -9.93 8.17 18.65
N GLY A 524 -8.78 8.28 17.96
CA GLY A 524 -7.48 8.47 18.61
C GLY A 524 -6.95 7.21 19.32
N ILE A 525 -7.49 6.03 19.01
CA ILE A 525 -7.09 4.76 19.60
C ILE A 525 -5.98 4.13 18.72
N PRO A 526 -4.86 3.65 19.31
CA PRO A 526 -3.84 2.91 18.59
C PRO A 526 -4.44 1.73 17.83
N THR A 527 -4.01 1.54 16.58
CA THR A 527 -4.58 0.58 15.64
C THR A 527 -4.17 -0.88 15.87
N ALA A 528 -3.65 -1.19 17.05
CA ALA A 528 -3.32 -2.54 17.49
C ALA A 528 -3.92 -2.78 18.88
N THR A 529 -5.25 -2.77 18.98
CA THR A 529 -5.89 -3.54 20.05
C THR A 529 -5.80 -5.00 19.65
N PHE A 530 -5.15 -5.78 20.51
CA PHE A 530 -4.91 -7.21 20.40
C PHE A 530 -6.23 -7.99 20.49
N ASP A 531 -7.08 -7.92 19.47
CA ASP A 531 -8.22 -8.82 19.32
C ASP A 531 -7.89 -9.90 18.29
N ASP A 532 -8.03 -11.15 18.74
CA ASP A 532 -7.62 -12.41 18.11
C ASP A 532 -8.38 -12.79 16.83
N ASP A 533 -9.21 -11.91 16.27
CA ASP A 533 -10.10 -12.24 15.16
C ASP A 533 -9.50 -11.83 13.81
N LEU A 534 -8.45 -12.56 13.41
CA LEU A 534 -7.99 -12.59 12.02
C LEU A 534 -8.79 -13.56 11.15
#